data_AF-A0A380EGA7-F1
#
_entry.id   AF-A0A380EGA7-F1
#
_cell.length_a   1.000
_cell.length_b   1.000
_cell.length_c   1.000
_cell.angle_alpha   90.00
_cell.angle_beta   90.00
_cell.angle_gamma   90.00
#
_symmetry.space_group_name_H-M   'P 1'
#
loop_
_entity.id
_entity.type
_entity.pdbx_description
1 polymer ?
#
loop_
_entity_poly.entity_id
_entity_poly.type
_entity_poly.pdbx_seq_one_letter_code
_entity_poly.pdbx_strand_id
1 'polypeptide(L)'
;MKNNKIILLDKVEDTNLKKRIENFKFFGQYANLKELKNYNNGDVSINENVPSYDAKFKMSNKDENVKQLRSRYNIPTDKAPVLKMHIDGNLKGSSVGYKKLEIDFSKGGKSDLSVIDSLNFQPAKVDEDDE
;
A
#
# COMPACT_ATOMS: atom_id res chain seq x y z
N MET A 1 6.56 -12.86 12.05
CA MET A 1 7.71 -12.64 11.13
C MET A 1 8.99 -12.80 11.95
N LYS A 2 10.03 -13.45 11.41
CA LYS A 2 11.33 -13.59 12.10
C LYS A 2 12.45 -13.40 11.08
N ASN A 3 13.46 -12.58 11.39
CA ASN A 3 14.59 -12.31 10.51
C ASN A 3 14.17 -11.93 9.07
N ASN A 4 13.19 -11.03 8.93
CA ASN A 4 12.63 -10.58 7.64
C ASN A 4 12.00 -11.70 6.77
N LYS A 5 11.60 -12.82 7.39
CA LYS A 5 10.89 -13.93 6.75
C LYS A 5 9.51 -14.14 7.38
N ILE A 6 8.55 -14.49 6.53
CA ILE A 6 7.23 -14.94 6.97
C ILE A 6 7.36 -16.39 7.42
N ILE A 7 6.91 -16.67 8.63
CA ILE A 7 6.94 -18.00 9.23
C ILE A 7 5.48 -18.42 9.40
N LEU A 8 5.15 -19.60 8.87
CA LEU A 8 3.86 -20.21 9.08
C LEU A 8 3.78 -20.73 10.51
N LEU A 9 2.72 -20.39 11.24
CA LEU A 9 2.44 -20.94 12.56
C LEU A 9 1.70 -22.28 12.44
N ASP A 10 0.88 -22.41 11.41
CA ASP A 10 0.07 -23.60 11.13
C ASP A 10 0.47 -24.27 9.81
N LYS A 11 0.04 -25.52 9.63
CA LYS A 11 0.31 -26.30 8.42
C LYS A 11 -0.49 -25.76 7.24
N VAL A 12 0.18 -25.63 6.09
CA VAL A 12 -0.44 -25.33 4.79
C VAL A 12 -0.17 -26.51 3.86
N GLU A 13 -1.22 -27.28 3.53
CA GLU A 13 -1.11 -28.50 2.71
C GLU A 13 -0.74 -28.20 1.24
N ASP A 14 -1.30 -27.13 0.68
CA ASP A 14 -0.99 -26.71 -0.69
C ASP A 14 0.43 -26.15 -0.76
N THR A 15 1.32 -26.90 -1.40
CA THR A 15 2.73 -26.53 -1.58
C THR A 15 2.94 -25.24 -2.38
N ASN A 16 2.06 -24.92 -3.33
CA ASN A 16 2.12 -23.67 -4.10
C ASN A 16 1.67 -22.49 -3.24
N LEU A 17 0.61 -22.66 -2.45
CA LEU A 17 0.17 -21.64 -1.50
C LEU A 17 1.23 -21.37 -0.44
N LYS A 18 1.82 -22.43 0.14
CA LYS A 18 2.93 -22.33 1.09
C LYS A 18 4.08 -21.49 0.53
N LYS A 19 4.55 -21.82 -0.68
CA LYS A 19 5.61 -21.05 -1.37
C LYS A 19 5.22 -19.60 -1.62
N ARG A 20 3.96 -19.31 -1.96
CA ARG A 20 3.47 -17.94 -2.16
C ARG A 20 3.50 -17.13 -0.86
N ILE A 21 3.11 -17.73 0.27
CA ILE A 21 3.13 -17.07 1.58
C ILE A 21 4.57 -16.81 2.04
N GLU A 22 5.44 -17.82 1.97
CA GLU A 22 6.84 -17.72 2.42
C GLU A 22 7.65 -16.69 1.61
N ASN A 23 7.36 -16.57 0.30
CA ASN A 23 8.02 -15.61 -0.59
C ASN A 23 7.29 -14.25 -0.69
N PHE A 24 6.18 -14.07 0.03
CA PHE A 24 5.43 -12.82 -0.01
C PHE A 24 6.30 -11.65 0.47
N LYS A 25 6.16 -10.51 -0.21
CA LYS A 25 6.78 -9.25 0.15
C LYS A 25 5.69 -8.17 0.22
N PHE A 26 5.65 -7.44 1.32
CA PHE A 26 4.84 -6.23 1.43
C PHE A 26 5.33 -5.19 0.43
N PHE A 27 4.44 -4.32 -0.06
CA PHE A 27 4.80 -3.29 -1.03
C PHE A 27 5.92 -2.39 -0.48
N GLY A 28 5.83 -1.97 0.78
CA GLY A 28 6.88 -1.23 1.47
C GLY A 28 8.27 -1.90 1.53
N GLN A 29 8.40 -3.21 1.23
CA GLN A 29 9.70 -3.90 1.20
C GLN A 29 10.43 -3.79 -0.15
N TYR A 30 9.74 -3.39 -1.23
CA TYR A 30 10.34 -3.29 -2.57
C TYR A 30 9.97 -2.02 -3.34
N ALA A 31 9.02 -1.23 -2.85
CA ALA A 31 8.65 0.05 -3.44
C ALA A 31 9.78 1.08 -3.28
N ASN A 32 10.07 1.82 -4.35
CA ASN A 32 10.86 3.04 -4.30
C ASN A 32 9.94 4.26 -4.17
N LEU A 33 9.70 4.67 -2.92
CA LEU A 33 8.87 5.84 -2.61
C LEU A 33 9.65 7.16 -2.60
N LYS A 34 10.98 7.14 -2.72
CA LYS A 34 11.81 8.36 -2.71
C LYS A 34 11.55 9.26 -3.93
N GLU A 35 11.11 8.63 -5.01
CA GLU A 35 10.76 9.29 -6.28
C GLU A 35 9.35 9.92 -6.25
N LEU A 36 8.59 9.77 -5.16
CA LEU A 36 7.25 10.38 -5.04
C LEU A 36 7.26 11.90 -5.27
N LYS A 37 8.33 12.56 -4.83
CA LYS A 37 8.55 14.01 -5.02
C LYS A 37 8.63 14.44 -6.50
N ASN A 38 8.88 13.49 -7.41
CA ASN A 38 9.00 13.76 -8.84
C ASN A 38 7.66 13.58 -9.57
N TYR A 39 6.61 13.07 -8.90
CA TYR A 39 5.27 13.09 -9.46
C TYR A 39 4.72 14.52 -9.44
N ASN A 40 4.47 15.05 -10.63
CA ASN A 40 3.98 16.41 -10.83
C ASN A 40 2.48 16.42 -11.13
N ASN A 41 1.87 17.59 -10.99
CA ASN A 41 0.46 17.85 -11.35
C ASN A 41 -0.53 16.93 -10.63
N GLY A 42 -0.29 16.67 -9.34
CA GLY A 42 -1.23 15.94 -8.50
C GLY A 42 -2.49 16.75 -8.22
N ASP A 43 -3.62 16.06 -8.19
CA ASP A 43 -4.87 16.60 -7.66
C ASP A 43 -4.86 16.39 -6.14
N VAL A 44 -4.97 17.48 -5.36
CA VAL A 44 -4.87 17.46 -3.90
C VAL A 44 -6.15 18.06 -3.32
N SER A 45 -6.78 17.33 -2.41
CA SER A 45 -7.98 17.81 -1.70
C SER A 45 -7.82 17.69 -0.19
N ILE A 46 -8.40 18.66 0.52
CA ILE A 46 -8.36 18.77 1.97
C ILE A 46 -9.80 18.82 2.48
N ASN A 47 -10.11 17.98 3.47
CA ASN A 47 -11.36 18.06 4.22
C ASN A 47 -11.06 18.44 5.67
N GLU A 48 -11.26 19.71 6.00
CA GLU A 48 -10.96 20.25 7.33
C GLU A 48 -11.94 19.78 8.41
N ASN A 49 -13.13 19.29 8.04
CA ASN A 49 -14.12 18.81 9.01
C ASN A 49 -13.73 17.46 9.65
N VAL A 50 -12.94 16.64 8.95
CA VAL A 50 -12.48 15.29 9.38
C VAL A 50 -10.96 15.27 9.62
N PRO A 51 -10.28 16.41 9.49
CA PRO A 51 -8.91 16.54 8.96
C PRO A 51 -8.42 15.34 8.12
N SER A 52 -8.84 15.29 6.85
CA SER A 52 -8.33 14.31 5.89
C SER A 52 -7.73 14.96 4.65
N TYR A 53 -6.76 14.28 4.05
CA TYR A 53 -5.97 14.76 2.92
C TYR A 53 -5.87 13.67 1.87
N ASP A 54 -6.25 14.01 0.65
CA ASP A 54 -6.16 13.12 -0.49
C ASP A 54 -5.24 13.72 -1.54
N ALA A 55 -4.45 12.86 -2.19
CA ALA A 55 -3.64 13.25 -3.33
C ALA A 55 -3.69 12.17 -4.41
N LYS A 56 -3.85 12.59 -5.67
CA LYS A 56 -3.93 11.68 -6.82
C LYS A 56 -2.91 12.08 -7.88
N PHE A 57 -2.12 11.11 -8.35
CA PHE A 57 -1.08 11.30 -9.33
C PHE A 57 -1.19 10.26 -10.45
N LYS A 58 -1.13 10.70 -11.70
CA LYS A 58 -0.97 9.76 -12.83
C LYS A 58 0.44 9.18 -12.79
N MET A 59 0.55 7.86 -12.84
CA MET A 59 1.85 7.19 -12.93
C MET A 59 2.18 6.88 -14.39
N SER A 60 3.46 6.66 -14.68
CA SER A 60 3.91 6.13 -15.97
C SER A 60 4.02 4.60 -15.89
N ASN A 61 3.75 3.88 -16.97
CA ASN A 61 4.11 2.45 -17.03
C ASN A 61 5.63 2.20 -17.01
N LYS A 62 6.44 3.24 -17.25
CA LYS A 62 7.91 3.18 -17.11
C LYS A 62 8.38 3.38 -15.66
N ASP A 63 7.46 3.74 -14.76
CA ASP A 63 7.74 3.89 -13.34
C ASP A 63 8.19 2.56 -12.72
N GLU A 64 9.20 2.60 -11.86
CA GLU A 64 9.81 1.40 -11.30
C GLU A 64 8.85 0.64 -10.38
N ASN A 65 8.02 1.34 -9.61
CA ASN A 65 7.00 0.71 -8.76
C ASN A 65 5.95 0.01 -9.62
N VAL A 66 5.55 0.64 -10.74
CA VAL A 66 4.60 0.03 -11.68
C VAL A 66 5.18 -1.24 -12.31
N LYS A 67 6.46 -1.23 -12.71
CA LYS A 67 7.15 -2.43 -13.21
C LYS A 67 7.23 -3.53 -12.16
N GLN A 68 7.59 -3.19 -10.92
CA GLN A 68 7.68 -4.15 -9.80
C GLN A 68 6.32 -4.81 -9.51
N LEU A 69 5.22 -4.06 -9.58
CA LEU A 69 3.89 -4.64 -9.40
C LEU A 69 3.53 -5.59 -10.55
N ARG A 70 3.79 -5.20 -11.80
CA ARG A 70 3.50 -6.02 -12.98
C ARG A 70 4.35 -7.29 -13.08
N SER A 71 5.56 -7.30 -12.51
CA SER A 71 6.39 -8.50 -12.45
C SER A 71 5.95 -9.49 -11.37
N ARG A 72 5.25 -9.02 -10.34
CA ARG A 72 4.80 -9.82 -9.18
C ARG A 72 3.36 -10.29 -9.29
N TYR A 73 2.51 -9.53 -9.96
CA TYR A 73 1.07 -9.79 -10.05
C TYR A 73 0.61 -9.80 -11.50
N ASN A 74 -0.33 -10.70 -11.81
CA ASN A 74 -1.00 -10.72 -13.10
C ASN A 74 -2.01 -9.55 -13.18
N ILE A 75 -1.55 -8.40 -13.67
CA ILE A 75 -2.36 -7.19 -13.84
C ILE A 75 -2.83 -7.13 -15.31
N PRO A 76 -4.09 -7.50 -15.63
CA PRO A 76 -4.60 -7.68 -17.00
C PRO A 76 -4.97 -6.35 -17.69
N THR A 77 -4.10 -5.36 -17.57
CA THR A 77 -4.24 -4.04 -18.19
C THR A 77 -2.88 -3.52 -18.58
N ASP A 78 -2.78 -2.87 -19.73
CA ASP A 78 -1.60 -2.10 -20.14
C ASP A 78 -1.75 -0.61 -19.79
N LYS A 79 -2.93 -0.16 -19.35
CA LYS A 79 -3.14 1.24 -18.96
C LYS A 79 -2.25 1.62 -17.78
N ALA A 80 -1.75 2.85 -17.81
CA ALA A 80 -0.96 3.40 -16.72
C ALA A 80 -1.85 3.65 -15.48
N PRO A 81 -1.38 3.31 -14.27
CA PRO A 81 -2.20 3.43 -13.08
C PRO A 81 -2.24 4.86 -12.53
N VAL A 82 -3.13 5.08 -11.58
CA VAL A 82 -3.20 6.29 -10.76
C VAL A 82 -2.79 5.94 -9.33
N LEU A 83 -1.79 6.65 -8.81
CA LEU A 83 -1.46 6.64 -7.40
C LEU A 83 -2.45 7.52 -6.65
N LYS A 84 -3.12 6.97 -5.64
CA LYS A 84 -3.96 7.69 -4.69
C LYS A 84 -3.35 7.54 -3.30
N MET A 85 -3.20 8.65 -2.60
CA MET A 85 -2.76 8.70 -1.21
C MET A 85 -3.86 9.31 -0.38
N HIS A 86 -4.13 8.72 0.77
CA HIS A 86 -5.11 9.19 1.73
C HIS A 86 -4.48 9.22 3.13
N ILE A 87 -4.63 10.35 3.81
CA ILE A 87 -4.09 10.58 5.15
C ILE A 87 -5.23 11.13 6.02
N ASP A 88 -5.48 10.45 7.14
CA ASP A 88 -6.35 10.94 8.20
C ASP A 88 -5.55 11.49 9.38
N GLY A 89 -6.10 12.53 10.01
CA GLY A 89 -5.56 13.15 11.21
C GLY A 89 -4.57 14.28 10.92
N ASN A 90 -3.91 14.78 11.95
CA ASN A 90 -3.07 15.97 11.83
C ASN A 90 -1.85 15.71 10.91
N LEU A 91 -1.71 16.48 9.82
CA LEU A 91 -0.57 16.46 8.89
C LEU A 91 0.79 16.60 9.58
N LYS A 92 0.87 17.38 10.67
CA LYS A 92 2.10 17.58 11.44
C LYS A 92 2.51 16.35 12.25
N GLY A 93 1.67 15.32 12.26
CA GLY A 93 1.90 14.05 12.93
C GLY A 93 1.21 14.01 14.30
N SER A 94 0.17 13.19 14.41
CA SER A 94 -0.23 12.57 15.68
C SER A 94 0.32 11.14 15.70
N SER A 95 0.60 10.60 16.89
CA SER A 95 1.05 9.21 17.10
C SER A 95 0.06 8.18 16.52
N VAL A 96 -1.19 8.59 16.31
CA VAL A 96 -2.28 7.81 15.73
C VAL A 96 -2.75 8.55 14.47
N GLY A 97 -2.64 7.92 13.30
CA GLY A 97 -3.11 8.49 12.03
C GLY A 97 -3.02 7.46 10.91
N TYR A 98 -4.06 7.38 10.09
CA TYR A 98 -4.19 6.39 9.03
C TYR A 98 -3.53 6.90 7.75
N LYS A 99 -2.60 6.14 7.20
CA LYS A 99 -1.92 6.46 5.93
C LYS A 99 -2.13 5.29 4.97
N LYS A 100 -2.84 5.56 3.89
CA LYS A 100 -3.15 4.60 2.84
C LYS A 100 -2.58 5.05 1.52
N LEU A 101 -1.96 4.11 0.82
CA LEU A 101 -1.51 4.25 -0.55
C LEU A 101 -2.26 3.22 -1.41
N GLU A 102 -2.80 3.68 -2.53
CA GLU A 102 -3.50 2.84 -3.50
C GLU A 102 -2.95 3.12 -4.90
N ILE A 103 -2.58 2.06 -5.62
CA ILE A 103 -2.21 2.11 -7.04
C ILE A 103 -3.35 1.48 -7.82
N ASP A 104 -4.13 2.33 -8.46
CA ASP A 104 -5.35 1.99 -9.18
C ASP A 104 -5.07 1.73 -10.66
N PHE A 105 -5.33 0.49 -11.10
CA PHE A 105 -5.18 0.00 -12.47
C PHE A 105 -6.52 -0.09 -13.22
N SER A 106 -7.61 0.35 -12.60
CA SER A 106 -8.97 0.24 -13.12
C SER A 106 -9.11 0.94 -14.48
N LYS A 107 -9.81 0.30 -15.41
CA LYS A 107 -9.94 0.80 -16.80
C LYS A 107 -11.11 1.78 -17.00
N GLY A 108 -11.83 2.14 -15.94
CA GLY A 108 -13.14 2.80 -15.96
C GLY A 108 -14.30 1.79 -16.06
N GLY A 109 -15.49 2.15 -15.55
CA GLY A 109 -16.65 1.24 -15.50
C GLY A 109 -16.66 0.34 -14.25
N LYS A 110 -17.09 -0.93 -14.39
CA LYS A 110 -17.22 -1.90 -13.27
C LYS A 110 -15.96 -2.73 -12.98
N SER A 111 -14.81 -2.40 -13.57
CA SER A 111 -13.57 -3.18 -13.37
C SER A 111 -12.69 -2.51 -12.32
N ASP A 112 -12.79 -2.98 -11.08
CA ASP A 112 -11.95 -2.50 -9.98
C ASP A 112 -10.70 -3.38 -9.88
N LEU A 113 -9.52 -2.77 -10.04
CA LEU A 113 -8.24 -3.44 -9.84
C LEU A 113 -7.25 -2.47 -9.21
N SER A 114 -6.92 -2.68 -7.94
CA SER A 114 -5.98 -1.85 -7.23
C SER A 114 -5.04 -2.67 -6.36
N VAL A 115 -3.83 -2.13 -6.15
CA VAL A 115 -2.93 -2.57 -5.08
C VAL A 115 -3.01 -1.55 -3.97
N ILE A 116 -3.31 -1.99 -2.75
CA ILE A 116 -3.48 -1.13 -1.59
C ILE A 116 -2.45 -1.53 -0.53
N ASP A 117 -1.76 -0.54 0.02
CA ASP A 117 -0.83 -0.70 1.15
C ASP A 117 -1.11 0.37 2.20
N SER A 118 -0.91 0.02 3.46
CA SER A 118 -1.04 0.97 4.58
C SER A 118 -0.05 0.60 5.67
N LEU A 119 0.61 1.60 6.24
CA LEU A 119 1.53 1.44 7.35
C LEU A 119 1.14 2.39 8.47
N ASN A 120 0.60 1.83 9.55
CA ASN A 120 0.07 2.60 10.67
C ASN A 120 0.84 2.22 11.94
N PHE A 121 1.28 3.24 12.69
CA PHE A 121 1.79 3.05 14.03
C PHE A 121 0.60 3.07 15.00
N GLN A 122 0.51 2.05 15.85
CA GLN A 122 -0.53 1.91 16.86
C GLN A 122 0.12 1.61 18.21
N PRO A 123 -0.48 2.09 19.33
CA PRO A 123 -0.05 1.68 20.66
C PRO A 123 -0.02 0.15 20.77
N ALA A 124 0.95 -0.37 21.52
CA ALA A 124 0.93 -1.78 21.89
C ALA A 124 -0.32 -2.05 22.72
N LYS A 125 -0.90 -3.25 22.55
CA LYS A 125 -1.90 -3.71 23.51
C LYS A 125 -1.20 -3.85 24.86
N VAL A 126 -1.80 -3.27 25.88
CA VAL A 126 -1.48 -3.58 27.28
C VAL A 126 -2.31 -4.81 27.62
N ASP A 127 -1.66 -5.87 28.09
CA ASP A 127 -2.38 -7.02 28.62
C ASP A 127 -2.97 -6.60 29.98
N GLU A 128 -4.30 -6.66 30.11
CA GLU A 128 -5.03 -6.24 31.33
C GLU A 128 -4.74 -7.14 32.56
N ASP A 129 -3.95 -8.20 32.39
CA ASP A 129 -3.62 -9.20 33.42
C ASP A 129 -2.29 -8.90 34.16
N ASP A 130 -1.62 -7.79 33.86
CA ASP A 130 -0.36 -7.36 34.51
C ASP A 130 -0.55 -6.26 35.59
N GLU A 131 -1.80 -5.99 36.03
CA GLU A 131 -2.09 -5.10 37.18
C GLU A 131 -2.33 -5.85 38.51
#